data_AF-A0A971RPS1-F1
#
_entry.id   AF-A0A971RPS1-F1
#
_cell.length_a   1.000
_cell.length_b   1.000
_cell.length_c   1.000
_cell.angle_alpha   90.00
_cell.angle_beta   90.00
_cell.angle_gamma   90.00
#
_symmetry.space_group_name_H-M   'P 1'
#
loop_
_entity.id
_entity.type
_entity.pdbx_description
1 polymer ?
#
loop_
_entity_poly.entity_id
_entity_poly.type
_entity_poly.pdbx_seq_one_letter_code
_entity_poly.pdbx_strand_id
1 'polypeptide(L)'
;MGGDEFLLVLPGVPAEQAELIWVRIKEHFKKVNQEENRPYIVSASHGITVIKTLDHEPIEDHISRADSIMYEEKRRIKAKLKVIRDTNPE
;
A
#
# COMPACT_ATOMS: atom_id res chain seq x y z
N MET A 1 1.27 2.80 -12.80
CA MET A 1 1.42 3.99 -11.94
C MET A 1 0.61 5.12 -12.52
N GLY A 2 -0.67 5.20 -12.16
CA GLY A 2 -1.55 6.30 -12.54
C GLY A 2 -2.72 6.44 -11.58
N GLY A 3 -3.16 7.68 -11.33
CA GLY A 3 -4.25 7.99 -10.40
C GLY A 3 -3.78 8.04 -8.95
N ASP A 4 -4.02 6.96 -8.21
CA ASP A 4 -3.83 6.83 -6.76
C ASP A 4 -2.64 5.93 -6.37
N GLU A 5 -1.79 5.58 -7.33
CA GLU A 5 -0.59 4.74 -7.15
C GLU A 5 0.67 5.58 -6.91
N PHE A 6 1.45 5.22 -5.89
CA PHE A 6 2.70 5.89 -5.52
C PHE A 6 3.87 4.90 -5.44
N LEU A 7 5.07 5.34 -5.83
CA LEU A 7 6.32 4.57 -5.68
C LEU A 7 7.27 5.29 -4.74
N LEU A 8 7.83 4.57 -3.77
CA LEU A 8 8.91 5.06 -2.92
C LEU A 8 10.19 4.29 -3.25
N VAL A 9 11.24 5.01 -3.66
CA VAL A 9 12.58 4.46 -3.84
C VAL A 9 13.41 4.86 -2.63
N LEU A 10 13.97 3.88 -1.92
CA LEU A 10 14.65 4.06 -0.63
C LEU A 10 16.10 3.54 -0.69
N PRO A 11 17.06 4.32 -1.21
CA PRO A 11 18.46 3.88 -1.31
C PRO A 11 19.06 3.59 0.06
N GLY A 12 19.76 2.45 0.19
CA GLY A 12 20.42 2.05 1.43
C GLY A 12 19.48 1.60 2.56
N VAL A 13 18.18 1.47 2.28
CA VAL A 13 17.19 1.04 3.26
C VAL A 13 16.86 -0.45 3.04
N PRO A 14 17.14 -1.33 4.02
CA PRO A 14 16.74 -2.73 3.93
C PRO A 14 15.22 -2.88 4.11
N ALA A 15 14.67 -4.02 3.66
CA ALA A 15 13.22 -4.31 3.75
C ALA A 15 12.63 -4.07 5.14
N GLU A 16 13.33 -4.46 6.20
CA GLU A 16 12.89 -4.31 7.59
C GLU A 16 12.65 -2.84 7.96
N GLN A 17 13.56 -1.95 7.55
CA GLN A 17 13.40 -0.51 7.78
C GLN A 17 12.33 0.10 6.87
N ALA A 18 12.19 -0.41 5.64
CA ALA A 18 11.12 0.00 4.74
C ALA A 18 9.73 -0.36 5.33
N GLU A 19 9.59 -1.52 5.98
CA GLU A 19 8.37 -1.88 6.70
C GLU A 19 8.10 -0.95 7.89
N LEU A 20 9.13 -0.50 8.61
CA LEU A 20 8.94 0.52 9.66
C LEU A 20 8.46 1.86 9.11
N ILE A 21 8.96 2.27 7.94
CA ILE A 21 8.46 3.44 7.22
C ILE A 21 6.98 3.25 6.86
N TRP A 22 6.60 2.07 6.36
CA TRP A 22 5.20 1.76 6.07
C TRP A 22 4.30 1.82 7.31
N VAL A 23 4.75 1.31 8.46
CA VAL A 23 4.03 1.42 9.74
C VAL A 23 3.75 2.90 10.06
N ARG A 24 4.74 3.78 9.90
CA ARG A 24 4.57 5.22 10.15
C ARG A 24 3.57 5.88 9.20
N ILE A 25 3.56 5.47 7.93
CA ILE A 25 2.60 5.92 6.92
C ILE A 25 1.19 5.50 7.35
N LYS A 26 0.98 4.22 7.70
CA LYS A 26 -0.32 3.71 8.17
C LYS A 26 -0.85 4.44 9.40
N GLU A 27 0.02 4.77 10.37
CA GLU A 27 -0.39 5.56 11.53
C GLU A 27 -0.85 6.97 11.15
N HIS A 28 -0.26 7.60 10.12
CA HIS A 28 -0.76 8.88 9.61
C HIS A 28 -2.15 8.74 8.97
N PHE A 29 -2.40 7.69 8.17
CA PHE A 29 -3.75 7.42 7.65
C PHE A 29 -4.76 7.23 8.77
N LYS A 30 -4.39 6.47 9.82
CA LYS A 30 -5.24 6.26 10.99
C LYS A 30 -5.55 7.58 11.70
N LYS A 31 -4.55 8.45 11.88
CA LYS A 31 -4.74 9.78 12.46
C LYS A 31 -5.71 10.63 11.64
N VAL A 32 -5.53 10.70 10.32
CA VAL A 32 -6.44 11.42 9.40
C VAL A 32 -7.87 10.89 9.52
N ASN A 33 -8.05 9.56 9.54
CA ASN A 33 -9.37 8.96 9.66
C ASN A 33 -10.05 9.23 11.01
N GLN A 34 -9.28 9.48 12.07
CA GLN A 34 -9.80 9.76 13.41
C GLN A 34 -10.06 11.26 13.65
N GLU A 35 -9.20 12.12 13.13
CA GLU A 35 -9.19 13.54 13.50
C GLU A 35 -9.93 14.44 12.51
N GLU A 36 -9.99 14.09 11.23
CA GLU A 36 -10.50 15.01 10.20
C GLU A 36 -12.01 14.92 9.95
N ASN A 37 -12.74 14.09 10.72
CA ASN A 37 -14.18 13.90 10.67
C ASN A 37 -14.75 13.79 9.23
N ARG A 38 -14.02 13.09 8.35
CA ARG A 38 -14.40 12.88 6.95
C ARG A 38 -15.54 11.86 6.86
N PRO A 39 -16.46 11.98 5.89
CA PRO A 39 -17.56 11.04 5.71
C PRO A 39 -17.12 9.66 5.16
N TYR A 40 -15.81 9.42 5.06
CA TYR A 40 -15.23 8.19 4.54
C TYR A 40 -13.89 7.89 5.22
N ILE A 41 -13.50 6.62 5.18
CA ILE A 41 -12.20 6.13 5.65
C ILE A 41 -11.25 6.03 4.45
N VAL A 42 -10.04 6.57 4.58
CA VAL A 42 -8.96 6.40 3.61
C VAL A 42 -8.02 5.29 4.08
N SER A 43 -7.65 4.38 3.19
CA SER A 43 -6.66 3.35 3.47
C SER A 43 -5.82 3.09 2.23
N ALA A 44 -4.61 2.57 2.41
CA ALA A 44 -3.71 2.19 1.34
C ALA A 44 -3.14 0.79 1.61
N SER A 45 -2.83 0.09 0.53
CA SER A 45 -2.07 -1.16 0.51
C SER A 45 -0.65 -0.88 0.03
N HIS A 46 0.33 -1.69 0.44
CA HIS A 46 1.72 -1.57 0.01
C HIS A 46 2.31 -2.89 -0.45
N GLY A 47 3.39 -2.78 -1.23
CA GLY A 47 4.27 -3.90 -1.50
C GLY A 47 5.71 -3.40 -1.53
N ILE A 48 6.61 -4.19 -0.95
CA ILE A 48 8.02 -3.86 -0.82
C ILE A 48 8.84 -4.89 -1.57
N THR A 49 9.82 -4.39 -2.32
CA THR A 49 10.84 -5.18 -2.99
C THR A 49 12.21 -4.59 -2.66
N VAL A 50 13.24 -5.42 -2.63
CA VAL A 50 14.63 -4.99 -2.44
C VAL A 50 15.39 -5.32 -3.70
N ILE A 51 16.12 -4.33 -4.20
CA ILE A 51 17.07 -4.50 -5.31
C ILE A 51 18.46 -4.60 -4.68
N LYS A 52 19.14 -5.72 -4.90
CA LYS A 52 20.53 -5.91 -4.51
C LYS A 52 21.42 -5.56 -5.70
N THR A 53 22.64 -5.09 -5.43
CA THR A 53 23.61 -4.71 -6.47
C THR A 53 24.00 -5.87 -7.41
N LEU A 54 23.80 -7.11 -6.98
CA LEU A 54 24.08 -8.31 -7.77
C LEU A 54 22.85 -8.81 -8.55
N ASP A 55 21.71 -8.13 -8.43
CA ASP A 55 20.51 -8.52 -9.17
C ASP A 55 20.70 -8.12 -10.64
N HIS A 56 20.66 -9.12 -11.52
CA HIS A 56 20.66 -8.92 -12.98
C HIS A 56 19.26 -8.72 -13.54
N GLU A 57 18.25 -8.69 -12.66
CA GLU A 57 16.85 -8.54 -13.02
C GLU A 57 16.56 -7.07 -13.39
N PRO A 58 15.78 -6.82 -14.46
CA PRO A 58 15.28 -5.50 -14.79
C PRO A 58 14.49 -4.87 -13.64
N ILE A 59 14.53 -3.54 -13.53
CA ILE A 59 13.79 -2.81 -12.49
C ILE A 59 12.27 -3.05 -12.59
N GLU A 60 11.78 -3.30 -13.80
CA GLU A 60 10.39 -3.64 -14.09
C GLU A 60 9.93 -4.90 -13.34
N ASP A 61 10.80 -5.91 -13.20
CA ASP A 61 10.49 -7.14 -12.48
C ASP A 61 10.40 -6.91 -10.96
N HIS A 62 11.21 -6.00 -10.44
CA HIS A 62 11.09 -5.57 -9.04
C HIS A 62 9.78 -4.81 -8.81
N ILE A 63 9.42 -3.89 -9.71
CA ILE A 63 8.16 -3.13 -9.63
C ILE A 63 6.95 -4.07 -9.72
N SER A 64 6.97 -5.03 -10.66
CA SER A 64 5.91 -6.03 -10.83
C SER A 64 5.71 -6.91 -9.59
N ARG A 65 6.80 -7.29 -8.91
CA ARG A 65 6.74 -8.00 -7.62
C ARG A 65 6.14 -7.16 -6.52
N ALA A 66 6.57 -5.90 -6.38
CA ALA A 66 5.99 -4.98 -5.40
C ALA A 66 4.49 -4.79 -5.64
N ASP A 67 4.07 -4.63 -6.90
CA ASP A 67 2.67 -4.51 -7.26
C ASP A 67 1.86 -5.77 -6.91
N SER A 68 2.42 -6.96 -7.19
CA SER A 68 1.79 -8.24 -6.84
C SER A 68 1.58 -8.38 -5.32
N ILE A 69 2.58 -8.04 -4.51
CA ILE A 69 2.50 -8.06 -3.04
C ILE A 69 1.43 -7.07 -2.55
N MET A 70 1.43 -5.86 -3.09
CA MET A 70 0.41 -4.85 -2.79
C MET A 70 -0.99 -5.34 -3.12
N TYR A 71 -1.17 -5.98 -4.28
CA TYR A 71 -2.46 -6.50 -4.70
C TYR A 71 -2.96 -7.60 -3.76
N GLU A 72 -2.09 -8.47 -3.26
CA GLU A 72 -2.45 -9.44 -2.23
C GLU A 72 -2.93 -8.79 -0.93
N GLU A 73 -2.22 -7.77 -0.45
CA GLU A 73 -2.65 -7.02 0.74
C GLU A 73 -4.00 -6.32 0.50
N LYS A 74 -4.17 -5.67 -0.66
CA LYS A 74 -5.42 -5.02 -1.08
C LYS A 74 -6.59 -5.99 -1.04
N ARG A 75 -6.43 -7.23 -1.51
CA ARG A 75 -7.46 -8.27 -1.44
C ARG A 75 -7.82 -8.61 0.01
N ARG A 76 -6.83 -8.75 0.90
CA ARG A 76 -7.05 -9.04 2.33
C ARG A 76 -7.77 -7.90 3.04
N ILE A 77 -7.41 -6.65 2.74
CA ILE A 77 -8.08 -5.46 3.30
C ILE A 77 -9.54 -5.43 2.83
N LYS A 78 -9.80 -5.57 1.53
CA LYS A 78 -11.15 -5.58 0.97
C LYS A 78 -12.01 -6.72 1.52
N ALA A 79 -11.44 -7.90 1.76
CA ALA A 79 -12.16 -9.02 2.36
C ALA A 79 -12.61 -8.75 3.80
N LYS A 80 -11.87 -7.93 4.56
CA LYS A 80 -12.21 -7.53 5.93
C LYS A 80 -13.20 -6.36 5.98
N LEU A 81 -13.24 -5.53 4.94
CA LEU A 81 -14.18 -4.43 4.82
C LEU A 81 -15.55 -4.98 4.39
N LYS A 82 -16.50 -5.00 5.32
CA LYS A 82 -17.92 -5.16 4.95
C LYS A 82 -18.34 -3.92 4.18
N VAL A 83 -18.34 -4.00 2.85
CA VAL A 83 -18.93 -2.95 2.03
C VAL A 83 -20.43 -2.95 2.33
N ILE A 84 -20.91 -1.96 3.09
CA ILE A 84 -22.33 -1.66 3.18
C ILE A 84 -22.70 -1.08 1.81
N ARG A 85 -22.97 -1.96 0.85
CA ARG A 85 -23.72 -1.54 -0.33
C ARG A 85 -25.16 -1.41 0.15
N ASP A 86 -25.58 -0.19 0.46
CA ASP A 86 -27.00 0.16 0.34
C ASP A 86 -27.34 0.09 -1.16
N THR A 87 -27.60 -1.11 -1.65
CA THR A 87 -28.44 -1.26 -2.83
C THR A 87 -29.85 -1.01 -2.34
N ASN A 88 -30.26 0.25 -2.28
CA ASN A 88 -31.67 0.59 -2.27
C ASN A 88 -32.13 0.51 -3.73
N PRO A 89 -32.89 -0.51 -4.14
CA PRO A 89 -33.52 -0.49 -5.45
C PRO A 89 -34.64 0.55 -5.40
N GLU A 90 -34.55 1.58 -6.23
CA GLU A 90 -35.73 2.37 -6.64
C GLU A 90 -36.74 1.50 -7.38
#